data_AF-A0A7V3UF61-F1
#
_entry.id   AF-A0A7V3UF61-F1
#
_cell.length_a   1.000
_cell.length_b   1.000
_cell.length_c   1.000
_cell.angle_alpha   90.00
_cell.angle_beta   90.00
_cell.angle_gamma   90.00
#
_symmetry.space_group_name_H-M   'P 1'
#
loop_
_entity.id
_entity.type
_entity.pdbx_description
1 polymer ?
#
loop_
_entity_poly.entity_id
_entity_poly.type
_entity_poly.pdbx_seq_one_letter_code
_entity_poly.pdbx_strand_id
1 'polypeptide(L)'
;MKWIKSASGSAYQDYVLQDNEKTLLSLRYNSHTGTLRLKAGNIKRLLMLDTLQPAKIKIGFLNEYGITVGGLSFTDGKANSGTIRMNEYSYHYILSAAEGAAIRIYDSADNKLRVHGVLSPLQGMGIININNEQCFANEMYTPLVAGLLWYISINEISPAAAM
;
A
#
# COMPACT_ATOMS: atom_id res chain seq x y z
N MET A 1 -10.47 -6.60 -6.16
CA MET A 1 -9.65 -7.11 -5.05
C MET A 1 -10.05 -6.44 -3.74
N LYS A 2 -9.91 -7.13 -2.62
CA LYS A 2 -10.26 -6.64 -1.28
C LYS A 2 -9.12 -6.83 -0.29
N TRP A 3 -8.82 -5.81 0.49
CA TRP A 3 -7.94 -5.88 1.65
C TRP A 3 -8.74 -6.32 2.87
N ILE A 4 -8.24 -7.33 3.57
CA ILE A 4 -8.81 -7.85 4.80
C ILE A 4 -7.73 -7.85 5.86
N LYS A 5 -8.02 -7.29 7.03
CA LYS A 5 -7.13 -7.33 8.18
C LYS A 5 -7.20 -8.72 8.82
N SER A 6 -6.15 -9.53 8.72
CA SER A 6 -6.19 -10.93 9.17
C SER A 6 -5.81 -11.11 10.65
N ALA A 7 -4.94 -10.25 11.19
CA ALA A 7 -4.55 -10.27 12.59
C ALA A 7 -3.96 -8.92 13.01
N SER A 8 -3.91 -8.65 14.31
CA SER A 8 -3.10 -7.57 14.87
C SER A 8 -2.58 -7.92 16.25
N GLY A 9 -1.34 -7.55 16.52
CA GLY A 9 -0.76 -7.52 17.86
C GLY A 9 -0.42 -6.07 18.27
N SER A 10 0.28 -5.92 19.38
CA SER A 10 0.67 -4.60 19.91
C SER A 10 1.54 -3.79 18.96
N ALA A 11 2.44 -4.45 18.23
CA ALA A 11 3.41 -3.81 17.33
C ALA A 11 3.21 -4.15 15.85
N TYR A 12 2.29 -5.06 15.51
CA TYR A 12 2.12 -5.54 14.14
C TYR A 12 0.67 -5.62 13.68
N GLN A 13 0.48 -5.42 12.38
CA GLN A 13 -0.81 -5.53 11.71
C GLN A 13 -0.64 -6.39 10.46
N ASP A 14 -1.44 -7.45 10.37
CA ASP A 14 -1.44 -8.37 9.24
C ASP A 14 -2.66 -8.13 8.36
N TYR A 15 -2.41 -8.10 7.06
CA TYR A 15 -3.41 -7.88 6.02
C TYR A 15 -3.25 -8.92 4.92
N VAL A 16 -4.36 -9.26 4.27
CA VAL A 16 -4.38 -10.07 3.07
C VAL A 16 -5.16 -9.35 1.98
N LEU A 17 -4.61 -9.31 0.78
CA LEU A 17 -5.31 -8.91 -0.44
C LEU A 17 -5.91 -10.16 -1.05
N GLN A 18 -7.21 -10.18 -1.22
CA GLN A 18 -7.94 -11.27 -1.84
C GLN A 18 -8.63 -10.84 -3.13
N ASP A 19 -8.78 -11.78 -4.03
CA ASP A 19 -9.72 -11.69 -5.14
C ASP A 19 -10.60 -12.93 -5.12
N ASN A 20 -11.90 -12.72 -4.88
CA ASN A 20 -12.83 -13.77 -4.46
C ASN A 20 -12.32 -14.53 -3.21
N GLU A 21 -12.00 -15.81 -3.35
CA GLU A 21 -11.47 -16.69 -2.30
C GLU A 21 -9.93 -16.87 -2.38
N LYS A 22 -9.29 -16.32 -3.42
CA LYS A 22 -7.85 -16.47 -3.62
C LYS A 22 -7.08 -15.35 -2.93
N THR A 23 -6.11 -15.71 -2.09
CA THR A 23 -5.15 -14.76 -1.54
C THR A 23 -4.10 -14.42 -2.58
N LEU A 24 -4.01 -13.14 -2.94
CA LEU A 24 -3.06 -12.60 -3.92
C LEU A 24 -1.78 -12.11 -3.25
N LEU A 25 -1.91 -11.47 -2.08
CA LEU A 25 -0.81 -10.87 -1.34
C LEU A 25 -1.09 -10.97 0.16
N SER A 26 -0.08 -11.31 0.95
CA SER A 26 -0.06 -11.16 2.39
C SER A 26 0.93 -10.07 2.78
N LEU A 27 0.53 -9.27 3.77
CA LEU A 27 1.25 -8.10 4.23
C LEU A 27 1.31 -8.14 5.76
N ARG A 28 2.50 -7.95 6.33
CA ARG A 28 2.69 -7.70 7.77
C ARG A 28 3.43 -6.39 7.92
N TYR A 29 2.80 -5.43 8.57
CA TYR A 29 3.42 -4.16 8.95
C TYR A 29 3.77 -4.17 10.43
N ASN A 30 4.98 -3.75 10.78
CA ASN A 30 5.42 -3.52 12.14
C ASN A 30 5.63 -2.02 12.36
N SER A 31 4.75 -1.39 13.14
CA SER A 31 4.75 0.07 13.35
C SER A 31 5.94 0.55 14.17
N HIS A 32 6.47 -0.27 15.10
CA HIS A 32 7.63 0.12 15.90
C HIS A 32 8.92 0.22 15.09
N THR A 33 9.03 -0.56 14.03
CA THR A 33 10.25 -0.66 13.20
C THR A 33 10.06 -0.10 11.79
N GLY A 34 8.86 0.43 11.47
CA GLY A 34 8.49 0.84 10.11
C GLY A 34 8.59 -0.29 9.07
N THR A 35 8.65 -1.55 9.49
CA THR A 35 9.00 -2.66 8.59
C THR A 35 7.77 -3.28 7.96
N LEU A 36 7.81 -3.46 6.65
CA LEU A 36 6.77 -4.02 5.82
C LEU A 36 7.24 -5.33 5.17
N ARG A 37 6.63 -6.45 5.57
CA ARG A 37 6.87 -7.78 4.99
C ARG A 37 5.75 -8.11 4.01
N LEU A 38 6.11 -8.40 2.78
CA LEU A 38 5.18 -8.71 1.70
C LEU A 38 5.45 -10.13 1.18
N LYS A 39 4.38 -10.87 0.89
CA LYS A 39 4.45 -12.23 0.32
C LYS A 39 3.35 -12.44 -0.71
N ALA A 40 3.73 -12.81 -1.93
CA ALA A 40 2.81 -13.21 -2.99
C ALA A 40 3.31 -14.53 -3.60
N GLY A 41 2.54 -15.61 -3.40
CA GLY A 41 3.01 -16.97 -3.73
C GLY A 41 4.34 -17.31 -3.04
N ASN A 42 5.36 -17.61 -3.84
CA ASN A 42 6.72 -17.93 -3.38
C ASN A 42 7.64 -16.70 -3.29
N ILE A 43 7.21 -15.55 -3.79
CA ILE A 43 8.00 -14.32 -3.78
C ILE A 43 7.75 -13.58 -2.47
N LYS A 44 8.84 -13.10 -1.85
CA LYS A 44 8.81 -12.32 -0.61
C LYS A 44 9.60 -11.03 -0.81
N ARG A 45 9.17 -9.97 -0.12
CA ARG A 45 9.92 -8.71 -0.06
C ARG A 45 9.86 -8.11 1.34
N LEU A 46 10.98 -7.54 1.76
CA LEU A 46 11.09 -6.71 2.94
C LEU A 46 11.25 -5.27 2.48
N LEU A 47 10.45 -4.36 3.02
CA LEU A 47 10.62 -2.93 2.85
C LEU A 47 10.69 -2.27 4.24
N MET A 48 11.50 -1.24 4.38
CA MET A 48 11.45 -0.34 5.53
C MET A 48 10.83 0.98 5.07
N LEU A 49 9.80 1.43 5.79
CA LEU A 49 9.14 2.70 5.56
C LEU A 49 9.87 3.75 6.40
N ASP A 50 10.54 4.67 5.73
CA ASP A 50 11.32 5.72 6.37
C ASP A 50 10.72 7.10 6.08
N THR A 51 10.54 7.92 7.10
CA THR A 51 9.97 9.26 6.93
C THR A 51 11.07 10.21 6.49
N LEU A 52 11.20 10.40 5.18
CA LEU A 52 12.38 11.04 4.60
C LEU A 52 12.47 12.54 4.91
N GLN A 53 11.34 13.27 5.09
CA GLN A 53 11.35 14.71 5.41
C GLN A 53 10.04 15.11 6.13
N PRO A 54 10.07 15.93 7.20
CA PRO A 54 8.84 16.47 7.81
C PRO A 54 8.14 17.51 6.92
N ALA A 55 8.90 18.24 6.10
CA ALA A 55 8.41 19.37 5.31
C ALA A 55 7.78 19.00 3.96
N LYS A 56 8.08 17.80 3.46
CA LYS A 56 7.43 17.18 2.30
C LYS A 56 6.87 15.89 2.82
N ILE A 57 5.57 15.79 3.01
CA ILE A 57 4.92 14.55 3.48
C ILE A 57 5.34 13.45 2.49
N LYS A 58 6.37 12.67 2.84
CA LYS A 58 7.02 11.73 1.94
C LYS A 58 7.59 10.58 2.76
N ILE A 59 7.21 9.38 2.37
CA ILE A 59 7.69 8.13 2.96
C ILE A 59 8.58 7.45 1.94
N GLY A 60 9.83 7.19 2.29
CA GLY A 60 10.78 6.40 1.51
C GLY A 60 10.53 4.92 1.71
N PHE A 61 10.73 4.15 0.64
CA PHE A 61 10.79 2.69 0.72
C PHE A 61 12.24 2.28 0.59
N LEU A 62 12.79 1.73 1.67
CA LEU A 62 14.13 1.16 1.68
C LEU A 62 14.04 -0.36 1.53
N ASN A 63 14.99 -0.95 0.82
CA ASN A 63 15.15 -2.41 0.80
C ASN A 63 15.84 -2.90 2.09
N GLU A 64 16.10 -4.20 2.16
CA GLU A 64 16.78 -4.86 3.29
C GLU A 64 18.21 -4.37 3.54
N TYR A 65 18.81 -3.64 2.59
CA TYR A 65 20.14 -3.03 2.69
C TYR A 65 20.10 -1.54 3.01
N GLY A 66 18.92 -0.97 3.29
CA GLY A 66 18.75 0.46 3.55
C GLY A 66 18.82 1.34 2.29
N ILE A 67 18.84 0.76 1.10
CA ILE A 67 18.88 1.50 -0.17
C ILE A 67 17.46 1.91 -0.55
N THR A 68 17.28 3.19 -0.91
CA THR A 68 15.98 3.69 -1.38
C THR A 68 15.62 3.08 -2.73
N VAL A 69 14.51 2.34 -2.75
CA VAL A 69 13.93 1.69 -3.94
C VAL A 69 12.64 2.36 -4.40
N GLY A 70 12.18 3.37 -3.68
CA GLY A 70 10.96 4.08 -4.01
C GLY A 70 10.49 5.00 -2.89
N GLY A 71 9.25 5.43 -2.99
CA GLY A 71 8.59 6.18 -1.94
C GLY A 71 7.23 6.69 -2.38
N LEU A 72 6.53 7.28 -1.42
CA LEU A 72 5.19 7.81 -1.58
C LEU A 72 5.19 9.26 -1.10
N SER A 73 4.52 10.15 -1.83
CA SER A 73 4.33 11.56 -1.49
C SER A 73 2.84 11.90 -1.54
N PHE A 74 2.42 12.81 -0.69
CA PHE A 74 1.02 13.24 -0.58
C PHE A 74 0.81 14.56 -1.31
N THR A 75 -0.36 14.75 -1.93
CA THR A 75 -0.72 16.03 -2.55
C THR A 75 -1.12 17.02 -1.46
N ASP A 76 -0.61 18.26 -1.55
CA ASP A 76 -0.78 19.30 -0.53
C ASP A 76 -2.25 19.46 -0.06
N GLY A 77 -2.44 19.45 1.25
CA GLY A 77 -3.72 19.71 1.92
C GLY A 77 -4.73 18.57 1.95
N LYS A 78 -4.59 17.52 1.13
CA LYS A 78 -5.50 16.36 1.13
C LYS A 78 -4.72 15.05 1.04
N ALA A 79 -4.52 14.41 2.19
CA ALA A 79 -3.81 13.13 2.35
C ALA A 79 -4.52 11.91 1.72
N ASN A 80 -5.59 12.12 0.96
CA ASN A 80 -6.33 11.08 0.26
C ASN A 80 -5.80 10.83 -1.15
N SER A 81 -4.77 11.54 -1.61
CA SER A 81 -4.16 11.27 -2.92
C SER A 81 -2.69 11.64 -2.92
N GLY A 82 -1.96 11.14 -3.91
CA GLY A 82 -0.55 11.42 -4.02
C GLY A 82 0.11 10.68 -5.16
N THR A 83 1.43 10.71 -5.14
CA THR A 83 2.28 9.99 -6.10
C THR A 83 3.03 8.90 -5.35
N ILE A 84 3.16 7.74 -5.97
CA ILE A 84 3.98 6.65 -5.48
C ILE A 84 4.96 6.24 -6.58
N ARG A 85 6.21 6.02 -6.19
CA ARG A 85 7.30 5.64 -7.10
C ARG A 85 7.96 4.38 -6.58
N MET A 86 8.27 3.46 -7.49
CA MET A 86 9.05 2.28 -7.18
C MET A 86 9.93 1.96 -8.39
N ASN A 87 11.23 1.90 -8.16
CA ASN A 87 12.24 1.86 -9.22
C ASN A 87 12.03 3.04 -10.22
N GLU A 88 11.92 2.75 -11.51
CA GLU A 88 11.73 3.75 -12.58
C GLU A 88 10.25 4.09 -12.83
N TYR A 89 9.32 3.38 -12.18
CA TYR A 89 7.89 3.55 -12.42
C TYR A 89 7.27 4.57 -11.45
N SER A 90 6.38 5.41 -11.99
CA SER A 90 5.61 6.41 -11.24
C SER A 90 4.13 6.16 -11.43
N TYR A 91 3.39 6.26 -10.33
CA TYR A 91 1.95 6.08 -10.29
C TYR A 91 1.30 7.16 -9.43
N HIS A 92 0.02 7.43 -9.68
CA HIS A 92 -0.84 8.22 -8.80
C HIS A 92 -1.75 7.31 -8.01
N TYR A 93 -1.93 7.57 -6.73
CA TYR A 93 -2.91 6.85 -5.92
C TYR A 93 -3.99 7.80 -5.40
N ILE A 94 -5.18 7.25 -5.26
CA ILE A 94 -6.34 7.92 -4.67
C ILE A 94 -6.98 6.98 -3.65
N LEU A 95 -7.12 7.47 -2.43
CA LEU A 95 -7.92 6.93 -1.34
C LEU A 95 -9.30 7.61 -1.39
N SER A 96 -10.36 6.82 -1.48
CA SER A 96 -11.73 7.33 -1.52
C SER A 96 -12.57 6.63 -0.49
N ALA A 97 -13.33 7.39 0.30
CA ALA A 97 -14.33 6.82 1.20
C ALA A 97 -15.52 6.19 0.45
N ALA A 98 -15.72 6.55 -0.83
CA ALA A 98 -16.77 5.97 -1.66
C ALA A 98 -16.52 4.47 -1.89
N GLU A 99 -17.59 3.70 -2.01
CA GLU A 99 -17.54 2.24 -2.28
C GLU A 99 -16.80 1.43 -1.20
N GLY A 100 -16.93 1.79 0.08
CA GLY A 100 -16.37 1.00 1.18
C GLY A 100 -14.86 1.21 1.36
N ALA A 101 -14.40 2.45 1.28
CA ALA A 101 -13.00 2.83 1.45
C ALA A 101 -12.06 2.13 0.44
N ALA A 102 -11.88 2.73 -0.73
CA ALA A 102 -11.12 2.16 -1.84
C ALA A 102 -9.76 2.84 -2.05
N ILE A 103 -8.77 2.03 -2.44
CA ILE A 103 -7.46 2.45 -2.95
C ILE A 103 -7.44 2.19 -4.45
N ARG A 104 -7.23 3.24 -5.24
CA ARG A 104 -7.04 3.16 -6.70
C ARG A 104 -5.64 3.64 -7.05
N ILE A 105 -4.92 2.88 -7.87
CA ILE A 105 -3.60 3.26 -8.39
C ILE A 105 -3.68 3.37 -9.91
N TYR A 106 -3.22 4.50 -10.42
CA TYR A 106 -3.19 4.86 -11.83
C TYR A 106 -1.75 5.03 -12.28
N ASP A 107 -1.46 4.63 -13.50
CA ASP A 107 -0.18 4.93 -14.15
C ASP A 107 -0.04 6.45 -14.35
N SER A 108 1.13 7.02 -14.03
CA SER A 108 1.35 8.46 -14.17
C SER A 108 1.44 8.92 -15.63
N ALA A 109 1.80 8.04 -16.57
CA ALA A 109 2.03 8.41 -17.97
C ALA A 109 0.73 8.57 -18.76
N ASP A 110 -0.23 7.66 -18.56
CA ASP A 110 -1.48 7.59 -19.34
C ASP A 110 -2.76 7.70 -18.49
N ASN A 111 -2.62 7.85 -17.17
CA ASN A 111 -3.72 7.90 -16.20
C ASN A 111 -4.63 6.66 -16.23
N LYS A 112 -4.13 5.51 -16.73
CA LYS A 112 -4.88 4.26 -16.77
C LYS A 112 -4.90 3.61 -15.39
N LEU A 113 -6.08 3.14 -14.97
CA LEU A 113 -6.24 2.39 -13.73
C LEU A 113 -5.46 1.07 -13.81
N ARG A 114 -4.54 0.85 -12.88
CA ARG A 114 -3.72 -0.37 -12.77
C ARG A 114 -4.22 -1.33 -11.72
N VAL A 115 -4.64 -0.81 -10.56
CA VAL A 115 -5.21 -1.65 -9.51
C VAL A 115 -6.29 -0.92 -8.74
N HIS A 116 -7.27 -1.69 -8.30
CA HIS A 116 -8.35 -1.26 -7.43
C HIS A 116 -8.49 -2.25 -6.27
N GLY A 117 -8.24 -1.78 -5.05
CA GLY A 117 -8.39 -2.54 -3.82
C GLY A 117 -9.39 -1.86 -2.88
N VAL A 118 -10.40 -2.60 -2.45
CA VAL A 118 -11.39 -2.12 -1.48
C VAL A 118 -11.00 -2.55 -0.07
N LEU A 119 -11.17 -1.70 0.93
CA LEU A 119 -10.89 -2.01 2.34
C LEU A 119 -12.14 -2.61 2.96
N SER A 120 -12.19 -3.94 3.13
CA SER A 120 -13.35 -4.57 3.77
C SER A 120 -13.34 -4.33 5.28
N PRO A 121 -14.40 -3.75 5.87
CA PRO A 121 -14.55 -3.72 7.32
C PRO A 121 -14.81 -5.15 7.81
N LEU A 122 -14.01 -5.62 8.77
CA LEU A 122 -14.34 -6.83 9.53
C LEU A 122 -15.32 -6.44 10.63
N GLN A 123 -16.44 -7.16 10.72
CA GLN A 123 -17.35 -7.03 11.86
C GLN A 123 -16.56 -7.23 13.16
N GLY A 124 -16.62 -6.24 14.05
CA GLY A 124 -15.94 -6.27 15.35
C GLY A 124 -14.53 -5.67 15.40
N MET A 125 -13.95 -5.23 14.27
CA MET A 125 -12.67 -4.51 14.26
C MET A 125 -12.83 -3.18 13.52
N GLY A 126 -12.36 -2.10 14.17
CA GLY A 126 -12.64 -0.71 13.81
C GLY A 126 -12.68 -0.43 12.31
N ILE A 127 -13.72 0.30 11.90
CA ILE A 127 -13.88 0.83 10.55
C ILE A 127 -12.58 1.53 10.18
N ILE A 128 -11.95 1.12 9.08
CA ILE A 128 -10.89 1.90 8.47
C ILE A 128 -11.57 3.15 7.88
N ASN A 129 -11.76 4.16 8.73
CA ASN A 129 -12.59 5.31 8.41
C ASN A 129 -11.72 6.35 7.71
N ILE A 130 -12.00 6.58 6.42
CA ILE A 130 -11.42 7.69 5.69
C ILE A 130 -12.26 8.93 6.05
N ASN A 131 -12.02 9.50 7.22
CA ASN A 131 -12.66 10.75 7.64
C ASN A 131 -12.03 11.91 6.86
N ASN A 132 -12.85 12.72 6.19
CA ASN A 132 -12.41 13.84 5.35
C ASN A 132 -11.64 14.96 6.10
N GLU A 133 -11.59 14.94 7.43
CA GLU A 133 -11.18 16.10 8.24
C GLU A 133 -9.88 15.92 9.04
N GLN A 134 -9.26 14.73 9.06
CA GLN A 134 -7.97 14.55 9.72
C GLN A 134 -6.89 14.08 8.75
N CYS A 135 -6.23 15.12 8.24
CA CYS A 135 -5.05 15.12 7.42
C CYS A 135 -3.86 14.58 8.19
N PHE A 136 -3.57 13.29 8.03
CA PHE A 136 -2.21 12.80 7.80
C PHE A 136 -2.35 11.60 6.88
N ALA A 137 -1.41 11.46 5.96
CA ALA A 137 -0.88 10.22 5.49
C ALA A 137 -0.86 9.13 6.58
N ASN A 138 -2.01 8.51 6.90
CA ASN A 138 -2.08 7.70 8.10
C ASN A 138 -1.12 6.52 7.90
N GLU A 139 -0.19 6.31 8.84
CA GLU A 139 0.68 5.13 8.89
C GLU A 139 -0.10 3.83 8.65
N MET A 140 -1.40 3.87 8.90
CA MET A 140 -2.38 2.84 8.60
C MET A 140 -2.51 2.47 7.11
N TYR A 141 -2.48 3.43 6.17
CA TYR A 141 -2.74 3.17 4.74
C TYR A 141 -1.48 3.02 3.91
N THR A 142 -0.39 3.69 4.30
CA THR A 142 0.90 3.61 3.58
C THR A 142 1.34 2.17 3.32
N PRO A 143 1.26 1.23 4.29
CA PRO A 143 1.57 -0.17 4.06
C PRO A 143 0.72 -0.77 2.94
N LEU A 144 -0.58 -0.48 2.91
CA LEU A 144 -1.52 -1.05 1.94
C LEU A 144 -1.27 -0.53 0.53
N VAL A 145 -1.00 0.78 0.39
CA VAL A 145 -0.63 1.38 -0.90
C VAL A 145 0.71 0.80 -1.39
N ALA A 146 1.71 0.70 -0.50
CA ALA A 146 3.00 0.10 -0.83
C ALA A 146 2.86 -1.39 -1.22
N GLY A 147 2.01 -2.14 -0.54
CA GLY A 147 1.70 -3.53 -0.85
C GLY A 147 1.05 -3.69 -2.24
N LEU A 148 0.06 -2.86 -2.57
CA LEU A 148 -0.57 -2.84 -3.89
C LEU A 148 0.44 -2.49 -5.00
N LEU A 149 1.31 -1.50 -4.76
CA LEU A 149 2.33 -1.16 -5.73
C LEU A 149 3.32 -2.30 -5.96
N TRP A 150 3.76 -2.95 -4.88
CA TRP A 150 4.63 -4.10 -5.03
C TRP A 150 3.93 -5.24 -5.79
N TYR A 151 2.65 -5.48 -5.51
CA TYR A 151 1.84 -6.45 -6.25
C TYR A 151 1.79 -6.12 -7.75
N ILE A 152 1.56 -4.86 -8.14
CA ILE A 152 1.65 -4.43 -9.54
C ILE A 152 3.03 -4.77 -10.11
N SER A 153 4.11 -4.39 -9.41
CA SER A 153 5.47 -4.58 -9.89
C SER A 153 5.82 -6.04 -10.18
N ILE A 154 5.36 -7.01 -9.37
CA ILE A 154 5.69 -8.42 -9.60
C ILE A 154 4.82 -9.08 -10.68
N ASN A 155 3.63 -8.52 -10.97
CA ASN A 155 2.72 -9.06 -11.99
C ASN A 155 2.90 -8.40 -13.36
N GLU A 156 3.29 -7.12 -13.43
CA GLU A 156 3.57 -6.45 -14.70
C GLU A 156 4.99 -6.72 -15.21
N ILE A 157 5.95 -7.00 -14.32
CA ILE A 157 7.35 -7.32 -14.69
C ILE A 157 7.54 -8.83 -14.98
N SER A 158 6.55 -9.67 -14.71
CA SER A 158 6.62 -11.10 -15.03
C SER A 158 5.36 -11.65 -15.70
N PRO A 159 5.21 -11.47 -17.03
CA PRO A 159 4.30 -12.29 -17.82
C PRO A 159 4.73 -13.76 -17.89
N ALA A 160 5.97 -14.08 -17.51
CA ALA A 160 6.63 -15.36 -17.79
C ALA A 160 6.41 -16.46 -16.72
N ALA A 161 5.71 -16.18 -15.61
CA ALA A 161 5.45 -17.17 -14.56
C ALA A 161 4.01 -17.73 -14.56
N ALA A 162 3.22 -17.41 -15.59
CA ALA A 162 1.85 -17.87 -15.76
C ALA A 162 1.65 -18.85 -16.94
N MET A 163 2.73 -19.48 -17.41
CA MET A 163 2.69 -20.60 -18.37
C MET A 163 3.23 -21.87 -17.74
#